data_AF-A0A8T4J6Y1-F1
#
_entry.id   AF-A0A8T4J6Y1-F1
#
_cell.length_a   1.000
_cell.length_b   1.000
_cell.length_c   1.000
_cell.angle_alpha   90.00
_cell.angle_beta   90.00
_cell.angle_gamma   90.00
#
_symmetry.space_group_name_H-M   'P 1'
#
loop_
_entity.id
_entity.type
_entity.pdbx_description
1 polymer ?
#
loop_
_entity_poly.entity_id
_entity_poly.type
_entity_poly.pdbx_seq_one_letter_code
_entity_poly.pdbx_strand_id
1 'polypeptide(L)' 'DGDVHVWPCGPDRTVIELRSPEGVALLEFRSADLRHFLLRSYDVVAPGKEPLRLGLERGLAALLRGV' A
#
# COMPACT_ATOMS: atom_id res chain seq x y z
N ASP A 1 2.87 -10.34 -11.38
CA ASP A 1 2.22 -11.64 -11.16
C ASP A 1 1.42 -11.53 -9.88
N GLY A 2 0.17 -11.98 -9.89
CA GLY A 2 -0.81 -11.72 -8.83
C GLY A 2 -2.04 -10.96 -9.31
N ASP A 3 -3.03 -10.85 -8.42
CA ASP A 3 -4.39 -10.43 -8.75
C ASP A 3 -4.60 -8.91 -8.84
N VAL A 4 -3.54 -8.13 -8.62
CA VAL A 4 -3.58 -6.67 -8.64
C VAL A 4 -2.62 -6.14 -9.70
N HIS A 5 -3.16 -5.36 -10.63
CA HIS A 5 -2.38 -4.70 -11.68
C HIS A 5 -2.57 -3.19 -11.61
N VAL A 6 -1.49 -2.44 -11.80
CA VAL A 6 -1.50 -0.97 -11.73
C VAL A 6 -0.79 -0.41 -12.95
N TRP A 7 -1.41 0.56 -13.65
CA TRP A 7 -0.80 1.20 -14.81
C TRP A 7 -1.26 2.67 -14.99
N PRO A 8 -0.45 3.51 -15.66
CA PRO A 8 -0.88 4.86 -16.05
C PRO A 8 -1.93 4.80 -17.17
N CYS A 9 -2.95 5.65 -17.10
CA CYS A 9 -3.97 5.78 -18.11
C CYS A 9 -4.07 7.25 -18.54
N GLY A 10 -3.38 7.62 -19.62
CA GLY A 10 -3.24 9.02 -20.00
C GLY A 10 -2.33 9.81 -19.04
N PRO A 11 -2.40 11.15 -19.06
CA PRO A 11 -1.43 12.02 -18.39
C PRO A 11 -1.65 12.20 -16.89
N ASP A 12 -2.88 12.06 -16.40
CA ASP A 12 -3.27 12.42 -15.03
C ASP A 12 -4.00 11.30 -14.27
N ARG A 13 -4.16 10.12 -14.86
CA ARG A 13 -4.88 8.99 -14.25
C ARG A 13 -4.02 7.75 -14.06
N THR A 14 -4.36 7.03 -13.00
CA THR A 14 -3.82 5.71 -12.67
C THR A 14 -4.98 4.76 -12.49
N VAL A 15 -4.89 3.60 -13.15
CA VAL A 15 -5.88 2.53 -13.03
C VAL A 15 -5.31 1.41 -12.17
N ILE A 16 -6.16 0.88 -11.29
CA ILE A 16 -5.92 -0.34 -10.53
C ILE A 16 -6.97 -1.37 -10.97
N GLU A 17 -6.50 -2.51 -11.44
CA GLU A 17 -7.33 -3.67 -11.77
C GLU A 17 -7.20 -4.72 -10.67
N LEU A 18 -8.35 -5.14 -10.15
CA LEU A 18 -8.47 -6.20 -9.16
C LEU A 18 -9.13 -7.40 -9.83
N ARG A 19 -8.42 -8.52 -9.87
CA ARG A 19 -8.87 -9.78 -10.45
C ARG A 19 -9.29 -10.77 -9.37
N SER A 20 -10.32 -11.53 -9.67
CA SER A 20 -10.82 -12.63 -8.82
C SER A 20 -11.50 -13.68 -9.71
N PRO A 21 -11.70 -14.91 -9.23
CA PRO A 21 -12.51 -15.90 -9.94
C PRO A 21 -13.92 -15.40 -10.30
N GLU A 22 -14.47 -14.50 -9.49
CA GLU A 22 -15.80 -13.91 -9.66
C GLU A 22 -15.83 -12.78 -10.72
N GLY A 23 -14.67 -12.28 -11.14
CA GLY A 23 -14.56 -11.25 -12.17
C GLY A 23 -13.49 -10.19 -11.89
N VAL A 24 -13.65 -9.04 -12.55
CA VAL A 24 -12.68 -7.94 -12.55
C VAL A 24 -13.35 -6.63 -12.12
N ALA A 25 -12.69 -5.89 -11.24
CA ALA A 25 -13.04 -4.51 -10.90
C ALA A 25 -11.93 -3.55 -11.33
N LEU A 26 -12.32 -2.43 -11.96
CA LEU A 26 -11.41 -1.35 -12.35
C LEU A 26 -11.66 -0.11 -11.47
N LEU A 27 -10.60 0.40 -10.89
CA LEU A 27 -10.60 1.61 -10.08
C LEU A 27 -9.72 2.65 -10.76
N GLU A 28 -10.28 3.82 -11.08
CA GLU A 28 -9.51 4.93 -11.65
C GLU A 28 -9.35 6.04 -10.61
N PHE A 29 -8.12 6.51 -10.47
CA PHE A 29 -7.78 7.63 -9.59
C PHE A 29 -7.11 8.75 -10.39
N ARG A 30 -7.26 9.99 -9.91
CA ARG A 30 -6.31 11.05 -10.25
C ARG A 30 -4.95 10.68 -9.68
N SER A 31 -3.92 10.63 -10.53
CA SER A 31 -2.56 10.29 -10.13
C SER A 31 -2.01 11.27 -9.09
N ALA A 32 -2.44 12.54 -9.14
CA ALA A 32 -2.05 13.54 -8.15
C ALA A 32 -2.52 13.18 -6.73
N ASP A 33 -3.73 12.64 -6.59
CA ASP A 33 -4.29 12.27 -5.28
C ASP A 33 -3.57 11.05 -4.70
N LEU A 34 -3.32 10.02 -5.52
CA LEU A 34 -2.51 8.86 -5.11
C LEU A 34 -1.09 9.28 -4.72
N ARG A 35 -0.45 10.14 -5.52
CA ARG A 35 0.90 10.63 -5.22
C ARG A 35 0.93 11.39 -3.90
N HIS A 36 -0.04 12.25 -3.63
CA HIS A 36 -0.09 13.00 -2.38
C HIS A 36 -0.26 12.09 -1.18
N PHE A 37 -1.13 11.08 -1.26
CA PHE A 37 -1.29 10.07 -0.22
C PHE A 37 0.01 9.30 0.04
N LEU A 38 0.69 8.83 -1.01
CA LEU A 38 1.95 8.09 -0.89
C LEU A 38 3.07 8.93 -0.28
N LEU A 39 3.22 10.19 -0.70
CA LEU A 39 4.22 11.08 -0.09
C LEU A 39 3.98 11.26 1.42
N ARG A 40 2.71 11.46 1.81
CA ARG A 40 2.32 11.56 3.22
C ARG A 40 2.57 10.28 4.01
N SER A 41 2.45 9.10 3.39
CA SER A 41 2.76 7.84 4.08
C SER A 41 4.28 7.66 4.24
N TYR A 42 5.06 8.06 3.24
CA TYR A 42 6.52 8.04 3.29
C TYR A 42 7.12 9.02 4.31
N ASP A 43 6.43 10.13 4.59
CA ASP A 43 6.80 11.02 5.70
C ASP A 43 6.69 10.33 7.07
N VAL A 44 5.74 9.40 7.23
CA VAL A 44 5.54 8.64 8.48
C VAL A 44 6.50 7.45 8.56
N VAL A 45 6.66 6.72 7.46
CA VAL A 45 7.57 5.60 7.33
C VAL A 45 8.26 5.67 5.98
N ALA A 46 9.53 6.10 5.98
CA ALA A 46 10.32 6.14 4.77
C ALA A 46 10.44 4.74 4.14
N PRO A 47 10.47 4.64 2.79
CA PRO A 47 10.70 3.37 2.11
C PRO A 47 11.96 2.66 2.60
N GLY A 48 11.88 1.36 2.84
CA GLY A 48 12.96 0.55 3.41
C GLY A 48 13.11 0.62 4.93
N LYS A 49 12.32 1.45 5.62
CA LYS A 49 12.29 1.53 7.10
C LYS A 49 11.06 0.86 7.72
N GLU A 50 10.23 0.22 6.91
CA GLU A 50 9.03 -0.51 7.32
C GLU A 50 9.31 -1.61 8.36
N PRO A 51 10.41 -2.40 8.26
CA PRO A 51 10.68 -3.46 9.23
C PRO A 51 10.93 -2.96 10.66
N LEU A 52 11.34 -1.71 10.84
CA LEU A 52 11.63 -1.13 12.16
C LEU A 52 10.36 -1.11 13.03
N ARG A 53 9.21 -0.79 12.43
CA ARG A 53 7.91 -0.75 13.12
C ARG A 53 7.38 -2.15 13.38
N LEU A 54 7.53 -3.08 12.43
CA LEU A 54 7.17 -4.50 12.65
C LEU A 54 8.02 -5.17 13.74
N GLY A 55 9.29 -4.81 13.85
CA GLY A 55 10.17 -5.26 14.92
C GLY A 55 9.71 -4.78 16.30
N LEU A 56 9.28 -3.51 16.40
CA LEU A 56 8.70 -2.95 17.62
C LEU A 56 7.41 -3.68 18.03
N GLU A 57 6.48 -3.88 17.11
CA GLU A 57 5.22 -4.61 17.39
C GLU A 57 5.49 -6.04 17.85
N ARG A 58 6.41 -6.75 17.18
CA ARG A 58 6.83 -8.10 17.62
C ARG A 58 7.48 -8.10 19.00
N GLY A 59 8.30 -7.09 19.29
CA GLY A 59 8.94 -6.91 20.60
C GLY A 59 7.93 -6.65 21.71
N LEU A 60 6.97 -5.75 21.48
CA LEU A 60 5.85 -5.48 22.38
C LEU A 60 5.00 -6.73 22.61
N ALA A 61 4.61 -7.43 21.54
CA ALA A 61 3.88 -8.68 21.65
C ALA A 61 4.66 -9.75 22.44
N ALA A 62 5.99 -9.79 22.33
CA ALA A 62 6.83 -10.69 23.11
C ALA A 62 6.87 -10.31 24.60
N LEU A 63 7.00 -9.02 24.92
CA LEU A 63 6.99 -8.53 26.30
C LEU A 63 5.63 -8.74 26.99
N LEU A 64 4.53 -8.52 26.27
CA LEU A 64 3.17 -8.60 26.80
C LEU A 64 2.61 -10.03 26.89
N ARG A 65 3.28 -11.03 26.30
CA ARG A 65 2.92 -12.46 26.47
C ARG A 65 3.36 -13.05 27.81
N GLY A 66 4.15 -12.33 28.59
CA GLY A 66 4.59 -12.73 29.93
C GLY A 66 3.77 -12.14 31.08
N VAL A 67 2.61 -11.54 30.78
CA VAL A 67 1.65 -10.97 31.74
C VAL A 67 0.38 -11.81 31.77
#